data_AF-A0A6L6G7R2-F1
#
_entry.id   AF-A0A6L6G7R2-F1
#
_cell.length_a   1.000
_cell.length_b   1.000
_cell.length_c   1.000
_cell.angle_alpha   90.00
_cell.angle_beta   90.00
_cell.angle_gamma   90.00
#
_symmetry.space_group_name_H-M   'P 1'
#
loop_
_entity.id
_entity.type
_entity.pdbx_description
1 polymer ?
#
loop_
_entity_poly.entity_id
_entity_poly.type
_entity_poly.pdbx_seq_one_letter_code
_entity_poly.pdbx_strand_id
1 'polypeptide(L)'
;GSEMCIRDSKNDPDKINWIKHGVDIHGENPEKCIFCRNSIDSDFIKNLKLAFSNELTILENKLAQQNSWIKSEIQKLNSIPYINKEDYFKDSTVDIQNINKDIKITIDNRKETLKTLESSISEKQRDPFSIIEINELNWSDFSKIQVEIDSLYDKTIEQIEKFEDRKTRSIDFLRRYYIAKIFPVSEFTELSQKINQLEEYINDKLEKQTELRKEKEKFEQEVIELESSLKSESEAIKRINMILQKSLAHSELSLESINDEGGIYFEVSRNSERAYNLSEGEKSLLAFAYYIAKLESLSIEEKSKTVLFIDDPVSSL
;
A
#
# COMPACT_ATOMS: atom_id res chain seq x y z
N GLY A 1 80.98 -35.45 36.81
CA GLY A 1 80.26 -36.63 37.33
C GLY A 1 78.80 -36.60 36.92
N SER A 2 78.04 -35.64 37.46
CA SER A 2 76.61 -35.43 37.18
C SER A 2 76.27 -35.28 35.68
N GLU A 3 76.98 -34.42 34.95
CA GLU A 3 76.77 -34.24 33.50
C GLU A 3 77.04 -35.52 32.68
N MET A 4 77.99 -36.34 33.13
CA MET A 4 78.31 -37.62 32.49
C MET A 4 77.20 -38.65 32.73
N CYS A 5 76.67 -38.74 33.96
CA CYS A 5 75.51 -39.59 34.27
C CYS A 5 74.28 -39.23 33.42
N ILE A 6 74.01 -37.92 33.24
CA ILE A 6 72.90 -37.47 32.40
C ILE A 6 73.19 -37.77 30.93
N ARG A 7 74.39 -37.46 30.42
CA ARG A 7 74.77 -37.75 29.04
C ARG A 7 74.67 -39.24 28.69
N ASP A 8 75.11 -40.12 29.59
CA ASP A 8 75.10 -41.56 29.39
C ASP A 8 73.67 -42.14 29.51
N SER A 9 72.75 -41.38 30.09
CA SER A 9 71.32 -41.73 30.24
C SER A 9 70.42 -41.03 29.21
N LYS A 10 70.93 -40.09 28.40
CA LYS A 10 70.13 -39.23 27.49
C LYS A 10 69.27 -39.97 26.46
N ASN A 11 69.64 -41.20 26.11
CA ASN A 11 68.95 -42.00 25.10
C ASN A 11 68.00 -43.04 25.72
N ASP A 12 67.81 -43.02 27.04
CA ASP A 12 67.02 -43.99 27.78
C ASP A 12 66.04 -43.26 28.73
N PRO A 13 64.78 -43.09 28.29
CA PRO A 13 63.71 -42.45 29.07
C PRO A 13 63.60 -42.94 30.51
N ASP A 14 63.73 -44.26 30.73
CA ASP A 14 63.59 -44.88 32.04
C ASP A 14 64.73 -44.46 32.97
N LYS A 15 65.96 -44.37 32.44
CA LYS A 15 67.11 -43.90 33.22
C LYS A 15 66.98 -42.43 33.58
N ILE A 16 66.52 -41.58 32.67
CA ILE A 16 66.36 -40.15 32.99
C ILE A 16 65.26 -39.94 34.03
N ASN A 17 64.12 -40.63 33.90
CA ASN A 17 63.05 -40.60 34.90
C ASN A 17 63.50 -41.14 36.25
N TRP A 18 64.28 -42.23 36.27
CA TRP A 18 64.85 -42.78 37.50
C TRP A 18 65.80 -41.78 38.17
N ILE A 19 66.67 -41.11 37.41
CA ILE A 19 67.57 -40.07 37.95
C ILE A 19 66.74 -38.91 38.50
N LYS A 20 65.69 -38.48 37.81
CA LYS A 20 64.84 -37.35 38.23
C LYS A 20 64.12 -37.65 39.55
N HIS A 21 63.37 -38.75 39.59
CA HIS A 21 62.71 -39.19 40.81
C HIS A 21 63.71 -39.49 41.92
N GLY A 22 64.87 -40.04 41.57
CA GLY A 22 65.98 -40.24 42.50
C GLY A 22 66.41 -38.93 43.16
N VAL A 23 66.66 -37.88 42.37
CA VAL A 23 67.00 -36.54 42.89
C VAL A 23 65.88 -36.00 43.80
N ASP A 24 64.61 -36.11 43.39
CA ASP A 24 63.47 -35.61 44.18
C ASP A 24 63.32 -36.36 45.52
N ILE A 25 63.46 -37.68 45.51
CA ILE A 25 63.34 -38.53 46.71
C ILE A 25 64.47 -38.26 47.71
N HIS A 26 65.70 -37.97 47.24
CA HIS A 26 66.84 -37.71 48.12
C HIS A 26 66.83 -36.29 48.72
N GLY A 27 66.11 -35.34 48.12
CA GLY A 27 66.02 -33.96 48.61
C GLY A 27 67.33 -33.18 48.47
N GLU A 28 67.44 -32.03 49.15
CA GLU A 28 68.55 -31.08 48.91
C GLU A 28 69.87 -31.47 49.60
N ASN A 29 69.81 -32.17 50.74
CA ASN A 29 70.99 -32.55 51.54
C ASN A 29 70.95 -34.01 52.03
N PRO A 30 71.01 -35.00 51.13
CA PRO A 30 71.05 -36.40 51.52
C PRO A 30 72.43 -36.79 52.08
N GLU A 31 72.47 -37.42 53.26
CA GLU A 31 73.74 -37.94 53.82
C GLU A 31 74.10 -39.32 53.24
N LYS A 32 73.10 -40.13 52.87
CA LYS A 32 73.26 -41.47 52.32
C LYS A 32 72.28 -41.72 51.18
N CYS A 33 72.73 -42.48 50.19
CA CYS A 33 71.86 -42.94 49.10
C CYS A 33 70.85 -43.97 49.63
N ILE A 34 69.56 -43.80 49.31
CA ILE A 34 68.48 -44.69 49.75
C ILE A 34 68.63 -46.10 49.15
N PHE A 35 69.26 -46.21 47.97
CA PHE A 35 69.45 -47.48 47.27
C PHE A 35 70.67 -48.24 47.79
N CYS A 36 71.87 -47.66 47.68
CA CYS A 36 73.12 -48.36 48.00
C CYS A 36 73.66 -48.10 49.41
N ARG A 37 73.02 -47.19 50.18
CA ARG A 37 73.39 -46.79 51.55
C ARG A 37 74.79 -46.19 51.74
N ASN A 38 75.52 -45.96 50.65
CA ASN A 38 76.79 -45.24 50.67
C ASN A 38 76.55 -43.75 50.89
N SER A 39 77.57 -43.07 51.43
CA SER A 39 77.59 -41.61 51.53
C SER A 39 77.42 -40.99 50.15
N ILE A 40 76.52 -40.02 50.03
CA ILE A 40 76.29 -39.29 48.79
C ILE A 40 76.66 -37.83 48.99
N ASP A 41 77.31 -37.25 47.98
CA ASP A 41 77.70 -35.86 47.99
C ASP A 41 76.48 -34.97 47.69
N SER A 42 76.20 -34.00 48.56
CA SER A 42 75.12 -33.02 48.37
C SER A 42 75.33 -32.17 47.11
N ASP A 43 76.58 -31.85 46.78
CA ASP A 43 76.91 -31.08 45.57
C ASP A 43 76.63 -31.91 44.31
N PHE A 44 76.79 -33.22 44.36
CA PHE A 44 76.44 -34.12 43.25
C PHE A 44 74.92 -34.09 42.97
N ILE A 45 74.08 -34.17 44.01
CA ILE A 45 72.61 -34.10 43.86
C ILE A 45 72.16 -32.74 43.38
N LYS A 46 72.74 -31.66 43.92
CA LYS A 46 72.48 -30.29 43.45
C LYS A 46 72.87 -30.10 41.99
N ASN A 47 74.01 -30.64 41.56
CA ASN A 47 74.46 -30.58 40.18
C ASN A 47 73.61 -31.44 39.24
N LEU A 48 73.09 -32.60 39.69
CA LEU A 48 72.10 -33.36 38.93
C LEU A 48 70.79 -32.58 38.75
N LYS A 49 70.30 -31.93 39.82
CA LYS A 49 69.12 -31.06 39.79
C LYS A 49 69.30 -29.88 38.82
N LEU A 50 70.49 -29.27 38.79
CA LEU A 50 70.84 -28.20 37.85
C LEU A 50 70.99 -28.68 36.40
N ALA A 51 71.39 -29.93 36.21
CA ALA A 51 71.63 -30.50 34.90
C ALA A 51 70.37 -31.13 34.25
N PHE A 52 69.29 -31.32 35.02
CA PHE A 52 67.94 -31.32 34.44
C PHE A 52 67.67 -29.93 33.87
N SER A 53 67.77 -29.86 32.54
CA SER A 53 68.03 -28.63 31.83
C SER A 53 66.80 -27.71 31.75
N ASN A 54 67.02 -26.42 31.42
CA ASN A 54 65.95 -25.45 31.19
C ASN A 54 64.87 -25.98 30.23
N GLU A 55 65.25 -26.82 29.27
CA GLU A 55 64.38 -27.41 28.26
C GLU A 55 63.30 -28.34 28.86
N LEU A 56 63.61 -29.10 29.91
CA LEU A 56 62.63 -29.95 30.59
C LEU A 56 61.59 -29.10 31.32
N THR A 57 62.03 -28.08 32.05
CA THR A 57 61.15 -27.12 32.73
C THR A 57 60.28 -26.35 31.72
N ILE A 58 60.84 -25.97 30.57
CA ILE A 58 60.10 -25.36 29.46
C ILE A 58 59.02 -26.32 28.93
N LEU A 59 59.34 -27.60 28.76
CA LEU A 59 58.38 -28.61 28.30
C LEU A 59 57.23 -28.79 29.31
N GLU A 60 57.54 -28.95 30.60
CA GLU A 60 56.53 -29.11 31.66
C GLU A 60 55.57 -27.92 31.72
N ASN A 61 56.11 -26.69 31.67
CA ASN A 61 55.31 -25.46 31.64
C ASN A 61 54.42 -25.40 30.38
N LYS A 62 54.95 -25.77 29.21
CA LYS A 62 54.15 -25.83 27.98
C LYS A 62 53.01 -26.85 28.10
N LEU A 63 53.29 -28.05 28.62
CA LEU A 63 52.27 -29.09 28.82
C LEU A 63 51.18 -28.63 29.80
N ALA A 64 51.56 -27.98 30.90
CA ALA A 64 50.62 -27.42 31.86
C ALA A 64 49.73 -26.33 31.24
N GLN A 65 50.32 -25.43 30.44
CA GLN A 65 49.58 -24.40 29.72
C GLN A 65 48.59 -25.01 28.71
N GLN A 66 49.01 -26.01 27.94
CA GLN A 66 48.13 -26.69 26.98
C GLN A 66 46.98 -27.43 27.69
N ASN A 67 47.26 -28.10 28.81
CA ASN A 67 46.23 -28.75 29.61
C ASN A 67 45.20 -27.73 30.14
N SER A 68 45.67 -26.60 30.67
CA SER A 68 44.79 -25.50 31.11
C SER A 68 43.96 -24.94 29.95
N TRP A 69 44.54 -24.80 28.77
CA TRP A 69 43.83 -24.34 27.57
C TRP A 69 42.73 -25.32 27.16
N ILE A 70 43.01 -26.62 27.13
CA ILE A 70 42.03 -27.67 26.80
C ILE A 70 40.85 -27.62 27.77
N LYS A 71 41.11 -27.54 29.08
CA LYS A 71 40.06 -27.46 30.11
C LYS A 71 39.17 -26.23 29.91
N SER A 72 39.78 -25.08 29.63
CA SER A 72 39.05 -23.85 29.29
C SER A 72 38.19 -24.05 28.03
N GLU A 73 38.71 -24.69 27.00
CA GLU A 73 37.97 -24.91 25.75
C GLU A 73 36.77 -25.86 25.95
N ILE A 74 36.93 -26.93 26.73
CA ILE A 74 35.81 -27.81 27.13
C ILE A 74 34.73 -27.02 27.89
N GLN A 75 35.13 -26.10 28.77
CA GLN A 75 34.19 -25.23 29.48
C GLN A 75 33.42 -24.31 28.53
N LYS A 76 34.09 -23.71 27.53
CA LYS A 76 33.42 -22.89 26.51
C LYS A 76 32.39 -23.71 25.73
N LEU A 77 32.71 -24.95 25.36
CA LEU A 77 31.77 -25.84 24.67
C LEU A 77 30.52 -26.15 25.52
N ASN A 78 30.64 -26.22 26.85
CA ASN A 78 29.48 -26.37 27.75
C ASN A 78 28.58 -25.13 27.80
N SER A 79 29.12 -23.95 27.45
CA SER A 79 28.39 -22.68 27.51
C SER A 79 27.65 -22.32 26.22
N ILE A 80 27.82 -23.09 25.14
CA ILE A 80 27.14 -22.84 23.88
C ILE A 80 25.62 -23.05 24.09
N PRO A 81 24.80 -22.01 23.88
CA PRO A 81 23.36 -22.11 24.08
C PRO A 81 22.70 -22.88 22.94
N TYR A 82 21.58 -23.51 23.27
CA TYR A 82 20.64 -24.03 22.27
C TYR A 82 19.64 -22.95 21.88
N ILE A 83 19.14 -23.03 20.65
CA ILE A 83 18.09 -22.12 20.16
C ILE A 83 16.78 -22.46 20.85
N ASN A 84 16.15 -21.48 21.48
CA ASN A 84 14.84 -21.64 22.09
C ASN A 84 13.75 -21.56 21.02
N LYS A 85 13.04 -22.66 20.81
CA LYS A 85 11.95 -22.74 19.81
C LYS A 85 10.79 -21.78 20.07
N GLU A 86 10.62 -21.32 21.31
CA GLU A 86 9.52 -20.42 21.68
C GLU A 86 9.74 -18.99 21.17
N ASP A 87 10.97 -18.63 20.83
CA ASP A 87 11.33 -17.32 20.28
C ASP A 87 11.04 -17.22 18.78
N TYR A 88 10.57 -18.31 18.15
CA TYR A 88 10.35 -18.44 16.70
C TYR A 88 8.93 -18.87 16.35
N PHE A 89 8.58 -18.71 15.08
CA PHE A 89 7.30 -19.21 14.55
C PHE A 89 7.19 -20.73 14.68
N LYS A 90 5.97 -21.24 14.88
CA LYS A 90 5.70 -22.67 15.07
C LYS A 90 6.25 -23.53 13.92
N ASP A 91 6.20 -23.02 12.70
CA ASP A 91 6.66 -23.73 11.50
C ASP A 91 8.18 -23.98 11.51
N SER A 92 8.94 -23.22 12.30
CA SER A 92 10.40 -23.38 12.46
C SER A 92 10.81 -24.43 13.50
N THR A 93 9.85 -25.09 14.17
CA THR A 93 10.14 -26.03 15.27
C THR A 93 11.06 -27.18 14.84
N VAL A 94 10.84 -27.73 13.65
CA VAL A 94 11.63 -28.87 13.14
C VAL A 94 13.05 -28.44 12.79
N ASP A 95 13.21 -27.30 12.11
CA ASP A 95 14.51 -26.74 11.77
C ASP A 95 15.35 -26.50 13.05
N ILE A 96 14.75 -25.89 14.08
CA ILE A 96 15.41 -25.63 15.36
C ILE A 96 15.81 -26.91 16.09
N GLN A 97 14.96 -27.95 16.05
CA GLN A 97 15.28 -29.24 16.65
C GLN A 97 16.49 -29.91 15.98
N ASN A 98 16.58 -29.83 14.65
CA ASN A 98 17.71 -30.38 13.90
C ASN A 98 18.99 -29.60 14.20
N ILE A 99 18.96 -28.27 14.15
CA ILE A 99 20.11 -27.41 14.48
C ILE A 99 20.61 -27.71 15.89
N ASN A 100 19.72 -27.77 16.88
CA ASN A 100 20.10 -28.07 18.27
C ASN A 100 20.70 -29.48 18.43
N LYS A 101 20.20 -30.46 17.66
CA LYS A 101 20.76 -31.81 17.63
C LYS A 101 22.19 -31.79 17.07
N ASP A 102 22.42 -31.05 15.99
CA ASP A 102 23.72 -30.97 15.33
C ASP A 102 24.74 -30.18 16.15
N ILE A 103 24.30 -29.13 16.87
CA ILE A 103 25.08 -28.44 17.91
C ILE A 103 25.56 -29.44 18.95
N LYS A 104 24.65 -30.27 19.48
CA LYS A 104 24.99 -31.27 20.50
C LYS A 104 26.01 -32.28 19.98
N ILE A 105 25.79 -32.84 18.79
CA ILE A 105 26.70 -33.81 18.17
C ILE A 105 28.09 -33.21 17.98
N THR A 106 28.17 -31.97 17.47
CA THR A 106 29.44 -31.26 17.26
C THR A 106 30.16 -30.96 18.58
N ILE A 107 29.43 -30.53 19.61
CA ILE A 107 29.98 -30.32 20.96
C ILE A 107 30.55 -31.62 21.52
N ASP A 108 29.80 -32.73 21.43
CA ASP A 108 30.19 -34.02 21.99
C ASP A 108 31.44 -34.56 21.27
N ASN A 109 31.48 -34.51 19.94
CA ASN A 109 32.65 -34.89 19.14
C ASN A 109 33.89 -34.06 19.53
N ARG A 110 33.76 -32.73 19.62
CA ARG A 110 34.89 -31.86 19.93
C ARG A 110 35.40 -32.06 21.35
N LYS A 111 34.50 -32.31 22.31
CA LYS A 111 34.88 -32.68 23.69
C LYS A 111 35.62 -34.00 23.74
N GLU A 112 35.19 -35.00 22.99
CA GLU A 112 35.86 -36.29 22.93
C GLU A 112 37.29 -36.14 22.40
N THR A 113 37.48 -35.41 21.29
CA THR A 113 38.80 -35.10 20.74
C THR A 113 39.69 -34.36 21.74
N LEU A 114 39.15 -33.36 22.44
CA LEU A 114 39.87 -32.62 23.47
C LEU A 114 40.25 -33.48 24.69
N LYS A 115 39.39 -34.42 25.11
CA LYS A 115 39.70 -35.37 26.19
C LYS A 115 40.80 -36.35 25.80
N THR A 116 40.81 -36.81 24.55
CA THR A 116 41.91 -37.65 24.03
C THR A 116 43.24 -36.89 24.11
N LEU A 117 43.26 -35.62 23.68
CA LEU A 117 44.44 -34.76 23.81
C LEU A 117 44.84 -34.51 25.27
N GLU A 118 43.88 -34.28 26.16
CA GLU A 118 44.14 -34.11 27.60
C GLU A 118 44.79 -35.36 28.20
N SER A 119 44.33 -36.56 27.81
CA SER A 119 44.91 -37.83 28.25
C SER A 119 46.35 -37.98 27.77
N SER A 120 46.63 -37.69 26.49
CA SER A 120 47.99 -37.73 25.93
C SER A 120 48.92 -36.72 26.59
N ILE A 121 48.46 -35.50 26.87
CA ILE A 121 49.24 -34.50 27.62
C ILE A 121 49.52 -34.99 29.05
N SER A 122 48.52 -35.58 29.72
CA SER A 122 48.67 -36.10 31.07
C SER A 122 49.64 -37.28 31.14
N GLU A 123 49.66 -38.13 30.12
CA GLU A 123 50.67 -39.19 29.97
C GLU A 123 52.07 -38.60 29.77
N LYS A 124 52.22 -37.58 28.91
CA LYS A 124 53.50 -36.89 28.71
C LYS A 124 54.00 -36.16 29.96
N GLN A 125 53.08 -35.66 30.78
CA GLN A 125 53.41 -35.01 32.06
C GLN A 125 53.90 -36.03 33.09
N ARG A 126 53.33 -37.24 33.11
CA ARG A 126 53.79 -38.33 33.99
C ARG A 126 55.14 -38.89 33.56
N ASP A 127 55.35 -38.98 32.26
CA ASP A 127 56.62 -39.41 31.67
C ASP A 127 57.04 -38.46 30.52
N PRO A 128 57.86 -37.43 30.82
CA PRO A 128 58.33 -36.46 29.83
C PRO A 128 59.15 -37.06 28.69
N PHE A 129 59.73 -38.24 28.88
CA PHE A 129 60.62 -38.89 27.92
C PHE A 129 59.92 -39.99 27.10
N SER A 130 58.70 -40.39 27.48
CA SER A 130 57.87 -41.32 26.70
C SER A 130 57.60 -40.80 25.28
N ILE A 131 57.53 -41.70 24.29
CA ILE A 131 57.07 -41.36 22.95
C ILE A 131 55.55 -41.53 22.95
N ILE A 132 54.83 -40.46 22.58
CA ILE A 132 53.37 -40.49 22.48
C ILE A 132 53.00 -40.35 21.01
N GLU A 133 52.30 -41.35 20.50
CA GLU A 133 51.70 -41.33 19.17
C GLU A 133 50.27 -40.80 19.28
N ILE A 134 50.01 -39.68 18.63
CA ILE A 134 48.66 -39.12 18.51
C ILE A 134 48.16 -39.46 17.11
N ASN A 135 47.16 -40.34 17.04
CA ASN A 135 46.48 -40.65 15.78
C ASN A 135 45.83 -39.40 15.18
N GLU A 136 45.56 -39.44 13.88
CA GLU A 136 44.88 -38.35 13.19
C GLU A 136 43.56 -37.98 13.90
N LEU A 137 43.50 -36.77 14.44
CA LEU A 137 42.35 -36.28 15.16
C LEU A 137 41.37 -35.67 14.17
N ASN A 138 40.18 -36.25 14.10
CA ASN A 138 39.07 -35.67 13.35
C ASN A 138 38.18 -34.88 14.30
N TRP A 139 37.82 -33.65 13.93
CA TRP A 139 36.85 -32.84 14.66
C TRP A 139 35.87 -32.17 13.71
N SER A 140 34.63 -32.08 14.15
CA SER A 140 33.59 -31.32 13.49
C SER A 140 33.73 -29.83 13.81
N ASP A 141 33.44 -28.98 12.83
CA ASP A 141 33.31 -27.54 13.01
C ASP A 141 31.82 -27.13 13.00
N PHE A 142 31.58 -25.86 13.34
CA PHE A 142 30.23 -25.29 13.40
C PHE A 142 29.81 -24.61 12.09
N SER A 143 30.57 -24.71 11.00
CA SER A 143 30.33 -23.94 9.77
C SER A 143 28.98 -24.26 9.13
N LYS A 144 28.63 -25.55 9.01
CA LYS A 144 27.34 -25.99 8.47
C LYS A 144 26.17 -25.56 9.35
N ILE A 145 26.34 -25.68 10.67
CA ILE A 145 25.35 -25.25 11.65
C ILE A 145 25.12 -23.74 11.54
N GLN A 146 26.19 -22.94 11.36
CA GLN A 146 26.08 -21.50 11.18
C GLN A 146 25.24 -21.15 9.93
N VAL A 147 25.46 -21.84 8.81
CA VAL A 147 24.67 -21.64 7.59
C VAL A 147 23.18 -21.95 7.83
N GLU A 148 22.87 -22.99 8.59
CA GLU A 148 21.48 -23.33 8.93
C GLU A 148 20.84 -22.30 9.86
N ILE A 149 21.60 -21.76 10.82
CA ILE A 149 21.16 -20.67 11.71
C ILE A 149 20.88 -19.41 10.91
N ASP A 150 21.77 -19.03 9.98
CA ASP A 150 21.60 -17.87 9.12
C ASP A 150 20.34 -18.03 8.26
N SER A 151 20.12 -19.23 7.70
CA SER A 151 18.90 -19.53 6.94
C SER A 151 17.63 -19.46 7.79
N LEU A 152 17.66 -19.95 9.04
CA LEU A 152 16.54 -19.85 9.98
C LEU A 152 16.24 -18.37 10.29
N TYR A 153 17.27 -17.55 10.48
CA TYR A 153 17.14 -16.13 10.74
C TYR A 153 16.49 -15.39 9.57
N ASP A 154 16.99 -15.62 8.35
CA ASP A 154 16.45 -15.00 7.12
C ASP A 154 14.97 -15.36 6.90
N LYS A 155 14.62 -16.65 7.05
CA LYS A 155 13.22 -17.12 6.98
C LYS A 155 12.33 -16.43 8.01
N THR A 156 12.87 -16.18 9.20
CA THR A 156 12.12 -15.54 10.30
C THR A 156 11.84 -14.07 9.97
N ILE A 157 12.84 -13.34 9.47
CA ILE A 157 12.67 -11.96 8.99
C ILE A 157 11.62 -11.91 7.89
N GLU A 158 11.72 -12.78 6.89
CA GLU A 158 10.76 -12.82 5.78
C GLU A 158 9.33 -13.06 6.28
N GLN A 159 9.14 -13.91 7.28
CA GLN A 159 7.83 -14.15 7.89
C GLN A 159 7.30 -12.93 8.65
N ILE A 160 8.17 -12.21 9.37
CA ILE A 160 7.80 -10.97 10.07
C ILE A 160 7.38 -9.90 9.06
N GLU A 161 8.17 -9.68 8.01
CA GLU A 161 7.87 -8.69 6.97
C GLU A 161 6.56 -8.97 6.25
N LYS A 162 6.26 -10.25 5.99
CA LYS A 162 5.02 -10.68 5.32
C LYS A 162 3.82 -10.79 6.26
N PHE A 163 3.98 -10.58 7.57
CA PHE A 163 2.93 -10.85 8.55
C PHE A 163 1.67 -10.01 8.30
N GLU A 164 1.80 -8.69 8.17
CA GLU A 164 0.64 -7.81 7.98
C GLU A 164 -0.04 -8.02 6.61
N ASP A 165 0.72 -8.33 5.56
CA ASP A 165 0.18 -8.67 4.25
C ASP A 165 -0.59 -10.01 4.30
N ARG A 166 -0.02 -11.05 4.91
CA ARG A 166 -0.71 -12.35 5.12
C ARG A 166 -1.98 -12.20 5.93
N LYS A 167 -1.95 -11.40 7.00
CA LYS A 167 -3.12 -11.08 7.83
C LYS A 167 -4.20 -10.38 7.03
N THR A 168 -3.83 -9.35 6.26
CA THR A 168 -4.76 -8.60 5.41
C THR A 168 -5.42 -9.51 4.38
N ARG A 169 -4.63 -10.33 3.67
CA ARG A 169 -5.15 -11.30 2.69
C ARG A 169 -6.06 -12.34 3.33
N SER A 170 -5.71 -12.83 4.51
CA SER A 170 -6.53 -13.82 5.23
C SER A 170 -7.87 -13.23 5.67
N ILE A 171 -7.88 -11.99 6.15
CA ILE A 171 -9.12 -11.27 6.51
C ILE A 171 -9.97 -11.03 5.25
N ASP A 172 -9.38 -10.56 4.16
CA ASP A 172 -10.10 -10.33 2.90
C ASP A 172 -10.70 -11.64 2.35
N PHE A 173 -9.92 -12.72 2.38
CA PHE A 173 -10.39 -14.05 2.00
C PHE A 173 -11.59 -14.50 2.84
N LEU A 174 -11.51 -14.38 4.17
CA LEU A 174 -12.62 -14.76 5.06
C LEU A 174 -13.86 -13.92 4.78
N ARG A 175 -13.71 -12.60 4.59
CA ARG A 175 -14.83 -11.71 4.21
C ARG A 175 -15.51 -12.18 2.94
N ARG A 176 -14.74 -12.41 1.87
CA ARG A 176 -15.26 -12.91 0.59
C ARG A 176 -15.94 -14.27 0.73
N TYR A 177 -15.32 -15.18 1.47
CA TYR A 177 -15.88 -16.50 1.74
C TYR A 177 -17.25 -16.40 2.43
N TYR A 178 -17.37 -15.58 3.47
CA TYR A 178 -18.65 -15.42 4.18
C TYR A 178 -19.71 -14.71 3.32
N ILE A 179 -19.32 -13.71 2.53
CA ILE A 179 -20.23 -13.06 1.56
C ILE A 179 -20.76 -14.11 0.57
N ALA A 180 -19.88 -14.88 -0.06
CA ALA A 180 -20.26 -15.91 -1.02
C ALA A 180 -21.08 -17.06 -0.39
N LYS A 181 -20.89 -17.33 0.90
CA LYS A 181 -21.66 -18.33 1.64
C LYS A 181 -23.09 -17.87 1.95
N ILE A 182 -23.27 -16.58 2.26
CA ILE A 182 -24.56 -16.00 2.66
C ILE A 182 -25.38 -15.56 1.45
N PHE A 183 -24.72 -14.95 0.46
CA PHE A 183 -25.34 -14.52 -0.79
C PHE A 183 -24.94 -15.50 -1.89
N PRO A 184 -25.87 -16.35 -2.37
CA PRO A 184 -25.64 -17.13 -3.57
C PRO A 184 -25.26 -16.17 -4.70
N VAL A 185 -24.15 -16.46 -5.38
CA VAL A 185 -23.66 -15.63 -6.50
C VAL A 185 -24.77 -15.36 -7.52
N SER A 186 -25.70 -16.30 -7.69
CA SER A 186 -26.88 -16.17 -8.55
C SER A 186 -27.80 -15.00 -8.15
N GLU A 187 -28.11 -14.84 -6.87
CA GLU A 187 -29.03 -13.80 -6.39
C GLU A 187 -28.40 -12.41 -6.54
N PHE A 188 -27.08 -12.30 -6.27
CA PHE A 188 -26.35 -11.06 -6.55
C PHE A 188 -26.31 -10.73 -8.04
N THR A 189 -26.07 -11.72 -8.91
CA THR A 189 -26.06 -11.52 -10.37
C THR A 189 -27.43 -11.09 -10.88
N GLU A 190 -28.51 -11.73 -10.43
CA GLU A 190 -29.88 -11.37 -10.82
C GLU A 190 -30.24 -9.94 -10.38
N LEU A 191 -29.93 -9.57 -9.14
CA LEU A 191 -30.18 -8.21 -8.64
C LEU A 191 -29.36 -7.17 -9.40
N SER A 192 -28.09 -7.46 -9.69
CA SER A 192 -27.22 -6.55 -10.45
C SER A 192 -27.71 -6.35 -11.89
N GLN A 193 -28.18 -7.41 -12.55
CA GLN A 193 -28.79 -7.29 -13.88
C GLN A 193 -30.08 -6.48 -13.84
N LYS A 194 -30.91 -6.67 -12.80
CA LYS A 194 -32.15 -5.92 -12.62
C LYS A 194 -31.90 -4.43 -12.37
N ILE A 195 -30.85 -4.08 -11.64
CA ILE A 195 -30.42 -2.69 -11.46
C ILE A 195 -30.03 -2.07 -12.81
N ASN A 196 -29.18 -2.73 -13.59
CA ASN A 196 -28.78 -2.22 -14.90
C ASN A 196 -29.98 -2.00 -15.84
N GLN A 197 -30.93 -2.94 -15.87
CA GLN A 197 -32.16 -2.81 -16.66
C GLN A 197 -33.02 -1.62 -16.20
N LEU A 198 -33.11 -1.38 -14.89
CA LEU A 198 -33.85 -0.23 -14.36
C LEU A 198 -33.14 1.09 -14.67
N GLU A 199 -31.81 1.14 -14.64
CA GLU A 199 -31.03 2.31 -15.04
C GLU A 199 -31.22 2.64 -16.52
N GLU A 200 -31.15 1.63 -17.41
CA GLU A 200 -31.47 1.80 -18.83
C GLU A 200 -32.89 2.31 -19.04
N TYR A 201 -33.87 1.75 -18.32
CA TYR A 201 -35.26 2.20 -18.38
C TYR A 201 -35.42 3.66 -17.93
N ILE A 202 -34.75 4.06 -16.84
CA ILE A 202 -34.77 5.45 -16.35
C ILE A 202 -34.18 6.39 -17.40
N ASN A 203 -33.06 6.03 -18.02
CA ASN A 203 -32.43 6.84 -19.06
C ASN A 203 -33.33 7.01 -20.29
N ASP A 204 -33.96 5.94 -20.78
CA ASP A 204 -34.95 6.01 -21.88
C ASP A 204 -36.11 6.94 -21.54
N LYS A 205 -36.61 6.90 -20.30
CA LYS A 205 -37.70 7.78 -19.85
C LYS A 205 -37.26 9.24 -19.74
N LEU A 206 -36.04 9.50 -19.28
CA LEU A 206 -35.48 10.84 -19.22
C LEU A 206 -35.29 11.42 -20.63
N GLU A 207 -34.77 10.64 -21.58
CA GLU A 207 -34.66 11.07 -22.97
C GLU A 207 -36.04 11.43 -23.55
N LYS A 208 -37.03 10.55 -23.44
CA LYS A 208 -38.41 10.84 -23.87
C LYS A 208 -39.01 12.07 -23.19
N GLN A 209 -38.75 12.27 -21.91
CA GLN A 209 -39.21 13.46 -21.20
C GLN A 209 -38.57 14.72 -21.78
N THR A 210 -37.28 14.70 -22.10
CA THR A 210 -36.60 15.84 -22.71
C THR A 210 -37.11 16.14 -24.12
N GLU A 211 -37.43 15.11 -24.92
CA GLU A 211 -38.03 15.28 -26.24
C GLU A 211 -39.41 15.92 -26.16
N LEU A 212 -40.31 15.38 -25.31
CA LEU A 212 -41.65 15.93 -25.10
C LEU A 212 -41.59 17.36 -24.57
N ARG A 213 -40.61 17.70 -23.73
CA ARG A 213 -40.43 19.06 -23.23
C ARG A 213 -40.05 20.03 -24.37
N LYS A 214 -39.15 19.63 -25.26
CA LYS A 214 -38.79 20.43 -26.44
C LYS A 214 -39.98 20.62 -27.38
N GLU A 215 -40.77 19.56 -27.57
CA GLU A 215 -41.97 19.62 -28.40
C GLU A 215 -43.02 20.56 -27.80
N LYS A 216 -43.22 20.50 -26.48
CA LYS A 216 -44.07 21.44 -25.76
C LYS A 216 -43.59 22.89 -25.92
N GLU A 217 -42.30 23.15 -25.71
CA GLU A 217 -41.72 24.50 -25.85
C GLU A 217 -41.89 25.03 -27.29
N LYS A 218 -41.80 24.18 -28.31
CA LYS A 218 -42.09 24.53 -29.70
C LYS A 218 -43.55 24.93 -29.90
N PHE A 219 -44.50 24.14 -29.40
CA PHE A 219 -45.92 24.49 -29.52
C PHE A 219 -46.26 25.77 -28.76
N GLU A 220 -45.67 26.01 -27.59
CA GLU A 220 -45.85 27.26 -26.84
C GLU A 220 -45.36 28.48 -27.64
N GLN A 221 -44.23 28.37 -28.35
CA GLN A 221 -43.75 29.43 -29.25
C GLN A 221 -44.69 29.65 -30.44
N GLU A 222 -45.17 28.58 -31.07
CA GLU A 222 -46.11 28.67 -32.20
C GLU A 222 -47.42 29.35 -31.80
N VAL A 223 -47.92 29.08 -30.58
CA VAL A 223 -49.10 29.78 -30.03
C VAL A 223 -48.82 31.27 -29.89
N ILE A 224 -47.67 31.67 -29.32
CA ILE A 224 -47.30 33.09 -29.16
C ILE A 224 -47.20 33.79 -30.53
N GLU A 225 -46.59 33.14 -31.52
CA GLU A 225 -46.47 33.67 -32.88
C GLU A 225 -47.86 33.87 -33.52
N LEU A 226 -48.73 32.87 -33.45
CA LEU A 226 -50.10 32.94 -33.96
C LEU A 226 -50.92 34.04 -33.26
N GLU A 227 -50.86 34.14 -31.93
CA GLU A 227 -51.50 35.22 -31.17
C GLU A 227 -50.97 36.61 -31.56
N SER A 228 -49.68 36.74 -31.85
CA SER A 228 -49.10 38.00 -32.31
C SER A 228 -49.60 38.38 -33.72
N SER A 229 -49.82 37.40 -34.60
CA SER A 229 -50.34 37.62 -35.96
C SER A 229 -51.79 38.12 -35.97
N LEU A 230 -52.59 37.72 -34.97
CA LEU A 230 -53.96 38.19 -34.79
C LEU A 230 -54.03 39.67 -34.37
N LYS A 231 -52.96 40.27 -33.81
CA LYS A 231 -52.92 41.70 -33.38
C LYS A 231 -52.84 42.72 -34.53
N SER A 232 -52.95 42.30 -35.79
CA SER A 232 -52.99 43.17 -36.98
C SER A 232 -54.13 44.21 -36.96
N GLU A 233 -55.18 44.01 -36.18
CA GLU A 233 -56.27 44.98 -36.01
C GLU A 233 -55.83 46.28 -35.32
N SER A 234 -54.81 46.22 -34.47
CA SER A 234 -54.23 47.41 -33.83
C SER A 234 -53.48 48.32 -34.82
N GLU A 235 -52.91 47.75 -35.89
CA GLU A 235 -52.30 48.51 -36.98
C GLU A 235 -53.37 49.25 -37.80
N ALA A 236 -54.51 48.61 -38.04
CA ALA A 236 -55.64 49.22 -38.75
C ALA A 236 -56.17 50.46 -38.02
N ILE A 237 -56.32 50.40 -36.69
CA ILE A 237 -56.76 51.55 -35.86
C ILE A 237 -55.78 52.72 -35.95
N LYS A 238 -54.48 52.45 -35.83
CA LYS A 238 -53.45 53.50 -35.96
C LYS A 238 -53.56 54.19 -37.32
N ARG A 239 -53.82 53.41 -38.38
CA ARG A 239 -53.96 53.97 -39.72
C ARG A 239 -55.22 54.83 -39.87
N ILE A 240 -56.36 54.37 -39.36
CA ILE A 240 -57.62 55.11 -39.36
C ILE A 240 -57.46 56.44 -38.60
N ASN A 241 -56.87 56.42 -37.40
CA ASN A 241 -56.60 57.62 -36.62
C ASN A 241 -55.69 58.59 -37.37
N MET A 242 -54.67 58.09 -38.09
CA MET A 242 -53.82 58.95 -38.91
C MET A 242 -54.59 59.63 -40.04
N ILE A 243 -55.55 58.94 -40.68
CA ILE A 243 -56.40 59.50 -41.74
C ILE A 243 -57.33 60.58 -41.17
N LEU A 244 -57.99 60.32 -40.03
CA LEU A 244 -58.87 61.28 -39.35
C LEU A 244 -58.13 62.57 -38.97
N GLN A 245 -56.95 62.43 -38.37
CA GLN A 245 -56.17 63.57 -37.87
C GLN A 245 -55.49 64.37 -38.99
N LYS A 246 -54.87 63.71 -39.97
CA LYS A 246 -54.03 64.40 -40.97
C LYS A 246 -54.76 64.74 -42.27
N SER A 247 -55.66 63.87 -42.72
CA SER A 247 -56.26 63.99 -44.06
C SER A 247 -57.65 64.61 -44.03
N LEU A 248 -58.37 64.47 -42.91
CA LEU A 248 -59.73 64.97 -42.74
C LEU A 248 -59.84 66.12 -41.73
N ALA A 249 -58.73 66.53 -41.11
CA ALA A 249 -58.63 67.66 -40.16
C ALA A 249 -59.59 67.59 -38.94
N HIS A 250 -60.03 66.40 -38.55
CA HIS A 250 -60.86 66.17 -37.36
C HIS A 250 -60.04 65.50 -36.26
N SER A 251 -59.12 66.27 -35.65
CA SER A 251 -58.24 65.78 -34.58
C SER A 251 -58.98 65.45 -33.27
N GLU A 252 -60.23 65.89 -33.16
CA GLU A 252 -61.07 65.63 -31.99
C GLU A 252 -61.56 64.18 -31.94
N LEU A 253 -61.60 63.45 -33.06
CA LEU A 253 -62.08 62.05 -33.12
C LEU A 253 -60.93 61.05 -33.20
N SER A 254 -61.01 59.98 -32.41
CA SER A 254 -60.08 58.85 -32.46
C SER A 254 -60.78 57.52 -32.16
N LEU A 255 -60.24 56.43 -32.70
CA LEU A 255 -60.65 55.07 -32.38
C LEU A 255 -59.63 54.42 -31.45
N GLU A 256 -60.11 53.60 -30.53
CA GLU A 256 -59.28 52.76 -29.66
C GLU A 256 -59.80 51.31 -29.69
N SER A 257 -58.90 50.33 -29.67
CA SER A 257 -59.28 48.92 -29.50
C SER A 257 -59.57 48.64 -28.04
N ILE A 258 -60.75 48.11 -27.77
CA ILE A 258 -61.07 47.50 -26.49
C ILE A 258 -61.15 45.99 -26.71
N ASN A 259 -60.33 45.26 -25.94
CA ASN A 259 -60.42 43.80 -25.89
C ASN A 259 -61.51 43.44 -24.88
N ASP A 260 -62.57 42.78 -25.35
CA ASP A 260 -63.59 42.18 -24.50
C ASP A 260 -63.65 40.67 -24.74
N GLU A 261 -64.22 39.91 -23.80
CA GLU A 261 -64.20 38.43 -23.80
C GLU A 261 -64.89 37.80 -25.04
N GLY A 262 -65.61 38.59 -25.85
CA GLY A 262 -66.29 38.18 -27.08
C GLY A 262 -65.66 38.66 -28.40
N GLY A 263 -64.55 39.41 -28.39
CA GLY A 263 -63.90 39.91 -29.61
C GLY A 263 -63.26 41.30 -29.45
N ILE A 264 -62.74 41.84 -30.55
CA ILE A 264 -62.14 43.18 -30.60
C ILE A 264 -63.24 44.18 -30.97
N TYR A 265 -63.48 45.15 -30.09
CA TYR A 265 -64.41 46.25 -30.33
C TYR A 265 -63.64 47.56 -30.54
N PHE A 266 -64.15 48.41 -31.42
CA PHE A 266 -63.61 49.75 -31.60
C PHE A 266 -64.49 50.76 -30.88
N GLU A 267 -63.89 51.47 -29.92
CA GLU A 267 -64.52 52.59 -29.24
C GLU A 267 -64.11 53.90 -29.92
N VAL A 268 -65.08 54.78 -30.13
CA VAL A 268 -64.85 56.13 -30.66
C VAL A 268 -64.78 57.10 -29.49
N SER A 269 -63.73 57.91 -29.47
CA SER A 269 -63.51 58.98 -28.49
C SER A 269 -63.58 60.35 -29.16
N ARG A 270 -64.20 61.32 -28.49
CA ARG A 270 -64.19 62.75 -28.84
C ARG A 270 -63.40 63.51 -27.77
N ASN A 271 -62.32 64.20 -28.14
CA ASN A 271 -61.42 64.90 -27.22
C ASN A 271 -60.92 64.01 -26.06
N SER A 272 -60.56 62.76 -26.38
CA SER A 272 -60.10 61.74 -25.42
C SER A 272 -61.13 61.27 -24.38
N GLU A 273 -62.42 61.56 -24.60
CA GLU A 273 -63.53 60.97 -23.83
C GLU A 273 -64.44 60.12 -24.73
N ARG A 274 -65.03 59.07 -24.19
CA ARG A 274 -65.92 58.17 -24.91
C ARG A 274 -67.09 58.93 -25.56
N ALA A 275 -67.26 58.79 -26.87
CA ALA A 275 -68.36 59.38 -27.61
C ALA A 275 -69.62 58.50 -27.51
N TYR A 276 -70.60 58.90 -26.70
CA TYR A 276 -71.87 58.17 -26.55
C TYR A 276 -72.84 58.37 -27.73
N ASN A 277 -72.70 59.48 -28.46
CA ASN A 277 -73.52 59.81 -29.64
C ASN A 277 -72.65 60.45 -30.73
N LEU A 278 -72.78 59.95 -31.96
CA LEU A 278 -72.11 60.49 -33.15
C LEU A 278 -73.12 61.23 -34.03
N SER A 279 -72.72 62.39 -34.55
CA SER A 279 -73.48 63.10 -35.58
C SER A 279 -73.46 62.30 -36.89
N GLU A 280 -74.42 62.56 -37.79
CA GLU A 280 -74.43 61.93 -39.12
C GLU A 280 -73.16 62.26 -39.93
N GLY A 281 -72.63 63.48 -39.78
CA GLY A 281 -71.35 63.86 -40.37
C GLY A 281 -70.18 63.05 -39.81
N GLU A 282 -70.12 62.84 -38.49
CA GLU A 282 -69.04 62.06 -37.86
C GLU A 282 -69.12 60.57 -38.21
N LYS A 283 -70.33 60.00 -38.30
CA LYS A 283 -70.52 58.62 -38.77
C LYS A 283 -70.03 58.45 -40.21
N SER A 284 -70.37 59.39 -41.08
CA SER A 284 -69.95 59.37 -42.49
C SER A 284 -68.44 59.51 -42.60
N LEU A 285 -67.84 60.39 -41.79
CA LEU A 285 -66.39 60.60 -41.74
C LEU A 285 -65.62 59.36 -41.27
N LEU A 286 -66.10 58.70 -40.20
CA LEU A 286 -65.51 57.48 -39.67
C LEU A 286 -65.63 56.33 -40.67
N ALA A 287 -66.79 56.17 -41.30
CA ALA A 287 -67.00 55.19 -42.36
C ALA A 287 -66.05 55.43 -43.54
N PHE A 288 -65.85 56.68 -43.93
CA PHE A 288 -64.94 57.05 -45.00
C PHE A 288 -63.47 56.79 -44.63
N ALA A 289 -63.03 57.18 -43.44
CA ALA A 289 -61.66 56.92 -42.97
C ALA A 289 -61.36 55.41 -42.87
N TYR A 290 -62.32 54.62 -42.38
CA TYR A 290 -62.25 53.17 -42.36
C TYR A 290 -62.13 52.60 -43.78
N TYR A 291 -62.95 53.10 -44.71
CA TYR A 291 -62.91 52.64 -46.10
C TYR A 291 -61.58 52.95 -46.79
N ILE A 292 -61.01 54.14 -46.59
CA ILE A 292 -59.68 54.49 -47.11
C ILE A 292 -58.60 53.58 -46.51
N ALA A 293 -58.59 53.37 -45.19
CA ALA A 293 -57.64 52.45 -44.56
C ALA A 293 -57.75 51.03 -45.13
N LYS A 294 -58.97 50.58 -45.41
CA LYS A 294 -59.24 49.28 -46.05
C LYS A 294 -58.72 49.23 -47.48
N LEU A 295 -58.93 50.27 -48.30
CA LEU A 295 -58.37 50.34 -49.66
C LEU A 295 -56.84 50.32 -49.66
N GLU A 296 -56.21 50.94 -48.67
CA GLU A 296 -54.76 50.90 -48.52
C GLU A 296 -54.22 49.52 -48.14
N SER A 297 -55.02 48.69 -47.47
CA SER A 297 -54.67 47.30 -47.15
C SER A 297 -54.75 46.33 -48.34
N LEU A 298 -55.32 46.76 -49.48
CA LEU A 298 -55.37 45.94 -50.69
C LEU A 298 -53.97 45.69 -51.28
N SER A 299 -53.79 44.52 -51.89
CA SER A 299 -52.58 44.17 -52.63
C SER A 299 -52.38 45.09 -53.85
N ILE A 300 -51.17 45.10 -54.41
CA ILE A 300 -50.86 45.90 -55.60
C ILE A 300 -51.74 45.46 -56.80
N GLU A 301 -51.98 44.16 -56.96
CA GLU A 301 -52.87 43.66 -58.02
C GLU A 301 -54.34 44.07 -57.79
N GLU A 302 -54.82 44.03 -56.55
CA GLU A 302 -56.19 44.42 -56.19
C GLU A 302 -56.42 45.92 -56.44
N LYS A 303 -55.47 46.76 -56.03
CA LYS A 303 -55.50 48.21 -56.28
C LYS A 303 -55.57 48.54 -57.77
N SER A 304 -54.81 47.80 -58.60
CA SER A 304 -54.78 48.04 -60.06
C SER A 304 -56.13 47.79 -60.76
N LYS A 305 -57.02 47.00 -60.13
CA LYS A 305 -58.34 46.64 -60.65
C LYS A 305 -59.48 47.38 -59.94
N THR A 306 -59.18 48.21 -58.95
CA THR A 306 -60.18 48.89 -58.13
C THR A 306 -60.46 50.28 -58.71
N VAL A 307 -61.71 50.54 -59.10
CA VAL A 307 -62.18 51.87 -59.48
C VAL A 307 -63.02 52.43 -58.33
N LEU A 308 -62.64 53.60 -57.82
CA LEU A 308 -63.32 54.26 -56.72
C LEU A 308 -64.37 55.23 -57.26
N PHE A 309 -65.65 54.97 -56.99
CA PHE A 309 -66.73 55.91 -57.23
C PHE A 309 -67.23 56.44 -55.88
N ILE A 310 -67.23 57.76 -55.73
CA ILE A 310 -67.65 58.45 -54.50
C ILE A 310 -68.81 59.37 -54.90
N ASP A 311 -70.00 59.08 -54.39
CA ASP A 311 -71.19 59.91 -54.58
C ASP A 311 -71.45 60.67 -53.28
N ASP A 312 -71.32 62.00 -53.35
CA ASP A 312 -71.49 62.98 -52.26
C ASP A 312 -70.96 62.54 -50.87
N PRO A 313 -69.63 62.46 -50.66
CA PRO A 313 -69.04 61.74 -49.52
C PRO A 313 -69.30 62.35 -48.14
N VAL A 314 -69.70 63.63 -48.07
CA VAL A 314 -69.99 64.34 -46.81
C VAL A 314 -71.12 65.33 -47.07
N SER A 315 -72.35 64.99 -46.65
CA SER A 315 -73.50 65.87 -46.76
C SER A 315 -73.47 66.90 -45.63
N SER A 316 -73.18 68.17 -45.98
CA SER A 316 -73.23 69.39 -45.15
C SER A 316 -72.51 69.37 -43.79
N LEU A 317 -71.40 70.10 -43.72
CA LEU A 317 -70.73 70.56 -42.48
C LEU A 317 -71.68 71.35 -41.56
#